data_AF-A0A1V5PMF4-F1
#
_entry.id   AF-A0A1V5PMF4-F1
#
_cell.length_a   1.000
_cell.length_b   1.000
_cell.length_c   1.000
_cell.angle_alpha   90.00
_cell.angle_beta   90.00
_cell.angle_gamma   90.00
#
_symmetry.space_group_name_H-M   'P 1'
#
loop_
_entity.id
_entity.type
_entity.pdbx_description
1 polymer ?
#
loop_
_entity_poly.entity_id
_entity_poly.type
_entity_poly.pdbx_seq_one_letter_code
_entity_poly.pdbx_strand_id
1 'polypeptide(L)'
;MDKEESFFCRLRELLERFDTTFKVDTVKSCGNCYYCCTPVTHYPWLYPLEKDFIDTYIDKTSTLVSLMEFQDFLLYTSYSVCPFYKIGTGCGIYTFRPLFCRIFGPIDTGKTVPHFCIYYNLKERIPFSEIKEFLYEYKLLNLDYTRYKLSYCQNKDEEFFLLLELGLEYMLLYEFSKAFNIFTRALELRPEDYSVYYNLGWVCFEIKSFHEAINYFTKALEFGAGEKNYFTAYEKLAYFNIYEKIACTYTSLSQFDCAEEFYNKALKVNSGNIVCHTGLLIIYYRAGRIEEFNRRLKRLLVRFPEDETVQKFASLARDYFIFL
;
A
#
# COMPACT_ATOMS: atom_id res chain seq x y z
N MET A 1 28.41 15.96 -12.53
CA MET A 1 27.50 14.79 -12.44
C MET A 1 26.24 15.16 -13.15
N ASP A 2 25.71 14.26 -13.97
CA ASP A 2 24.35 14.37 -14.45
C ASP A 2 23.39 14.47 -13.25
N LYS A 3 22.31 15.25 -13.38
CA LYS A 3 21.38 15.49 -12.28
C LYS A 3 20.72 14.19 -11.82
N GLU A 4 20.47 13.28 -12.75
CA GLU A 4 19.99 11.92 -12.47
C GLU A 4 20.97 11.11 -11.62
N GLU A 5 22.26 11.05 -12.02
CA GLU A 5 23.29 10.35 -11.26
C GLU A 5 23.39 10.88 -9.83
N SER A 6 23.15 12.18 -9.61
CA SER A 6 23.07 12.75 -8.26
C SER A 6 21.94 12.17 -7.40
N PHE A 7 20.79 11.83 -7.99
CA PHE A 7 19.72 11.16 -7.26
C PHE A 7 20.09 9.71 -6.93
N PHE A 8 20.73 9.01 -7.86
CA PHE A 8 21.20 7.64 -7.65
C PHE A 8 22.27 7.55 -6.56
N CYS A 9 23.21 8.50 -6.51
CA CYS A 9 24.16 8.61 -5.41
C CYS A 9 23.45 8.80 -4.06
N ARG A 10 22.50 9.74 -3.97
CA ARG A 10 21.73 9.99 -2.74
C ARG A 10 20.92 8.79 -2.29
N LEU A 11 20.29 8.06 -3.23
CA LEU A 11 19.56 6.83 -2.90
C LEU A 11 20.53 5.78 -2.34
N ARG A 12 21.67 5.56 -2.99
CA ARG A 12 22.69 4.61 -2.53
C ARG A 12 23.16 4.95 -1.12
N GLU A 13 23.49 6.21 -0.86
CA GLU A 13 23.90 6.70 0.47
C GLU A 13 22.81 6.45 1.53
N LEU A 14 21.54 6.68 1.19
CA LEU A 14 20.41 6.41 2.09
C LEU A 14 20.31 4.92 2.42
N LEU A 15 20.43 4.04 1.41
CA LEU A 15 20.37 2.60 1.58
C LEU A 15 21.56 2.05 2.38
N GLU A 16 22.77 2.54 2.12
CA GLU A 16 23.99 2.15 2.86
C GLU A 16 23.95 2.64 4.32
N ARG A 17 23.43 3.85 4.55
CA ARG A 17 23.20 4.38 5.90
C ARG A 17 22.18 3.53 6.65
N PHE A 18 21.09 3.12 6.01
CA PHE A 18 20.12 2.20 6.61
C PHE A 18 20.79 0.90 7.07
N ASP A 19 21.54 0.24 6.17
CA ASP A 19 22.25 -1.01 6.51
C ASP A 19 23.22 -0.82 7.68
N THR A 20 23.98 0.29 7.67
CA THR A 20 24.99 0.59 8.69
C THR A 20 24.36 0.89 10.05
N THR A 21 23.35 1.77 10.08
CA THR A 21 22.64 2.16 11.31
C THR A 21 22.04 0.95 12.02
N PHE A 22 21.45 0.04 11.25
CA PHE A 22 20.77 -1.13 11.79
C PHE A 22 21.62 -2.41 11.77
N LYS A 23 22.92 -2.27 11.46
CA LYS A 23 23.91 -3.38 11.42
C LYS A 23 23.40 -4.58 10.63
N VAL A 24 22.73 -4.31 9.50
CA VAL A 24 22.26 -5.35 8.60
C VAL A 24 23.48 -6.04 8.01
N ASP A 25 23.65 -7.33 8.29
CA ASP A 25 24.77 -8.12 7.79
C ASP A 25 24.57 -8.43 6.30
N THR A 26 24.99 -7.49 5.46
CA THR A 26 24.85 -7.56 3.99
C THR A 26 25.79 -8.57 3.33
N VAL A 27 26.80 -9.04 4.07
CA VAL A 27 27.76 -10.07 3.62
C VAL A 27 27.14 -11.46 3.73
N LYS A 28 26.16 -11.66 4.62
CA LYS A 28 25.37 -12.89 4.66
C LYS A 28 24.42 -12.95 3.47
N SER A 29 24.71 -13.89 2.58
CA SER A 29 23.81 -14.20 1.47
C SER A 29 22.50 -14.79 1.98
N CYS A 30 21.38 -14.36 1.39
CA CYS A 30 20.12 -15.06 1.49
C CYS A 30 20.08 -16.33 0.62
N GLY A 31 21.22 -16.88 0.17
CA GLY A 31 21.32 -17.96 -0.81
C GLY A 31 20.57 -19.24 -0.49
N ASN A 32 20.24 -19.44 0.79
CA ASN A 32 19.35 -20.51 1.27
C ASN A 32 17.98 -20.00 1.76
N CYS A 33 17.80 -18.68 1.88
CA CYS A 33 16.58 -17.97 2.29
C CYS A 33 15.94 -17.24 1.09
N TYR A 34 14.83 -17.76 0.59
CA TYR A 34 14.08 -17.14 -0.50
C TYR A 34 12.76 -16.51 -0.04
N TYR A 35 12.52 -16.36 1.27
CA TYR A 35 11.24 -15.85 1.80
C TYR A 35 10.89 -14.44 1.30
N CYS A 36 11.87 -13.52 1.32
CA CYS A 36 11.75 -12.18 0.71
C CYS A 36 12.05 -12.20 -0.81
N CYS A 37 11.93 -13.37 -1.43
CA CYS A 37 11.99 -13.58 -2.86
C CYS A 37 10.78 -14.42 -3.31
N THR A 38 9.77 -14.65 -2.47
CA THR A 38 8.53 -15.34 -2.86
C THR A 38 7.34 -14.40 -2.89
N PRO A 39 6.27 -14.79 -3.59
CA PRO A 39 4.95 -14.13 -3.52
C PRO A 39 4.33 -13.99 -2.13
N VAL A 40 4.82 -14.73 -1.14
CA VAL A 40 4.28 -14.68 0.23
C VAL A 40 4.51 -13.31 0.86
N THR A 41 5.58 -12.63 0.44
CA THR A 41 5.86 -11.26 0.86
C THR A 41 5.16 -10.31 -0.12
N HIS A 42 4.16 -9.57 0.35
CA HIS A 42 3.56 -8.51 -0.46
C HIS A 42 4.50 -7.30 -0.49
N TYR A 43 4.97 -6.96 -1.69
CA TYR A 43 5.81 -5.79 -1.92
C TYR A 43 4.97 -4.57 -2.29
N PRO A 44 5.37 -3.36 -1.88
CA PRO A 44 4.79 -2.14 -2.41
C PRO A 44 5.23 -1.95 -3.87
N TRP A 45 4.52 -1.05 -4.53
CA TRP A 45 4.90 -0.57 -5.85
C TRP A 45 6.29 0.10 -5.84
N LEU A 46 7.02 0.00 -6.95
CA LEU A 46 8.32 0.65 -7.12
C LEU A 46 8.15 2.11 -7.54
N TYR A 47 8.82 3.01 -6.82
CA TYR A 47 8.85 4.42 -7.20
C TYR A 47 9.67 4.63 -8.48
N PRO A 48 9.42 5.72 -9.24
CA PRO A 48 10.19 6.03 -10.45
C PRO A 48 11.71 6.01 -10.24
N LEU A 49 12.19 6.55 -9.10
CA LEU A 49 13.61 6.56 -8.78
C LEU A 49 14.19 5.15 -8.65
N GLU A 50 13.46 4.22 -8.01
CA GLU A 50 13.94 2.86 -7.82
C GLU A 50 13.92 2.07 -9.12
N LYS A 51 12.90 2.29 -9.96
CA LYS A 51 12.81 1.68 -11.29
C LYS A 51 14.06 2.04 -12.09
N ASP A 52 14.33 3.33 -12.24
CA ASP A 52 15.44 3.80 -13.06
C ASP A 52 16.79 3.43 -12.42
N PHE A 53 16.90 3.47 -11.08
CA PHE A 53 18.10 3.01 -10.37
C PHE A 53 18.40 1.52 -10.60
N ILE A 54 17.38 0.65 -10.55
CA ILE A 54 17.54 -0.79 -10.82
C ILE A 54 17.85 -1.03 -12.30
N ASP A 55 17.21 -0.29 -13.21
CA ASP A 55 17.43 -0.41 -14.65
C ASP A 55 18.89 -0.15 -15.02
N THR A 56 19.51 0.89 -14.44
CA THR A 56 20.94 1.16 -14.66
C THR A 56 21.86 0.02 -14.21
N TYR A 57 21.44 -0.81 -13.24
CA TYR A 57 22.18 -2.01 -12.85
C TYR A 57 22.03 -3.13 -13.88
N ILE A 58 20.80 -3.37 -14.35
CA ILE A 58 20.49 -4.40 -15.36
C ILE A 58 21.33 -4.17 -16.61
N ASP A 59 21.38 -2.92 -17.08
CA ASP A 59 22.17 -2.50 -18.23
C ASP A 59 23.67 -2.77 -18.05
N LYS A 60 24.22 -2.40 -16.88
CA LYS A 60 25.65 -2.56 -16.58
C LYS A 60 26.08 -4.01 -16.40
N THR A 61 25.17 -4.89 -16.00
CA THR A 61 25.48 -6.29 -15.66
C THR A 61 25.08 -7.31 -16.72
N SER A 62 24.44 -6.87 -17.82
CA SER A 62 23.98 -7.74 -18.92
C SER A 62 23.24 -8.98 -18.43
N THR A 63 22.46 -8.84 -17.36
CA THR A 63 21.63 -9.93 -16.83
C THR A 63 20.54 -10.29 -17.83
N LEU A 64 20.23 -11.58 -17.99
CA LEU A 64 19.10 -12.03 -18.82
C LEU A 64 17.72 -11.66 -18.25
N VAL A 65 17.67 -11.00 -17.08
CA VAL A 65 16.44 -10.64 -16.37
C VAL A 65 16.13 -9.18 -16.66
N SER A 66 14.89 -8.89 -17.07
CA SER A 66 14.42 -7.53 -17.34
C SER A 66 13.76 -6.87 -16.12
N LEU A 67 13.71 -5.53 -16.10
CA LEU A 67 12.95 -4.78 -15.10
C LEU A 67 11.47 -5.16 -15.12
N MET A 68 10.93 -5.45 -16.31
CA MET A 68 9.54 -5.86 -16.50
C MET A 68 9.22 -7.17 -15.78
N GLU A 69 10.09 -8.19 -15.90
CA GLU A 69 9.90 -9.46 -15.18
C GLU A 69 9.94 -9.28 -13.66
N PHE A 70 10.76 -8.35 -13.17
CA PHE A 70 10.80 -8.02 -11.75
C PHE A 70 9.53 -7.30 -11.31
N GLN A 71 9.04 -6.34 -12.08
CA GLN A 71 7.76 -5.68 -11.81
C GLN A 71 6.60 -6.68 -11.83
N ASP A 72 6.57 -7.58 -12.81
CA ASP A 72 5.55 -8.63 -12.89
C ASP A 72 5.58 -9.57 -11.69
N PHE A 73 6.76 -9.92 -11.19
CA PHE A 73 6.90 -10.66 -9.95
C PHE A 73 6.32 -9.89 -8.75
N LEU A 74 6.62 -8.60 -8.61
CA LEU A 74 6.13 -7.78 -7.49
C LEU A 74 4.62 -7.59 -7.52
N LEU A 75 4.03 -7.46 -8.72
CA LEU A 75 2.62 -7.11 -8.90
C LEU A 75 1.72 -8.33 -9.00
N TYR A 76 2.07 -9.24 -9.90
CA TYR A 76 1.22 -10.36 -10.30
C TYR A 76 1.63 -11.66 -9.64
N THR A 77 2.80 -11.67 -8.96
CA THR A 77 3.37 -12.88 -8.40
C THR A 77 3.48 -14.00 -9.43
N SER A 78 3.66 -13.63 -10.72
CA SER A 78 3.68 -14.52 -11.88
C SER A 78 4.75 -15.61 -11.76
N TYR A 79 5.76 -15.36 -10.93
CA TYR A 79 6.83 -16.28 -10.63
C TYR A 79 6.74 -16.74 -9.18
N SER A 80 7.01 -18.02 -8.94
CA SER A 80 7.12 -18.58 -7.59
C SER A 80 8.30 -18.00 -6.80
N VAL A 81 9.30 -17.45 -7.50
CA VAL A 81 10.48 -16.81 -6.93
C VAL A 81 10.90 -15.58 -7.76
N CYS A 82 11.42 -14.56 -7.09
CA CYS A 82 11.99 -13.34 -7.68
C CYS A 82 13.02 -13.68 -8.77
N PRO A 83 12.95 -13.05 -9.96
CA PRO A 83 13.84 -13.42 -11.08
C PRO A 83 15.32 -13.09 -10.83
N PHE A 84 15.62 -12.19 -9.88
CA PHE A 84 17.00 -11.90 -9.47
C PHE A 84 17.56 -12.84 -8.40
N TYR A 85 16.78 -13.80 -7.89
CA TYR A 85 17.24 -14.76 -6.90
C TYR A 85 17.90 -15.97 -7.57
N LYS A 86 19.06 -16.37 -7.06
CA LYS A 86 19.78 -17.59 -7.47
C LYS A 86 20.09 -18.46 -6.25
N ILE A 87 19.78 -19.75 -6.34
CA ILE A 87 20.07 -20.72 -5.27
C ILE A 87 21.57 -20.74 -4.97
N GLY A 88 21.93 -20.76 -3.69
CA GLY A 88 23.32 -20.77 -3.21
C GLY A 88 24.03 -19.41 -3.21
N THR A 89 23.56 -18.44 -4.01
CA THR A 89 24.16 -17.10 -4.10
C THR A 89 23.26 -15.98 -3.57
N GLY A 90 21.94 -16.19 -3.55
CA GLY A 90 20.96 -15.27 -2.97
C GLY A 90 20.44 -14.26 -3.99
N CYS A 91 20.06 -13.07 -3.50
CA CYS A 91 19.57 -12.00 -4.37
C CYS A 91 20.73 -11.29 -5.09
N GLY A 92 20.72 -11.32 -6.42
CA GLY A 92 21.71 -10.62 -7.25
C GLY A 92 21.66 -9.09 -7.18
N ILE A 93 20.49 -8.52 -6.87
CA ILE A 93 20.28 -7.07 -6.79
C ILE A 93 20.16 -6.52 -5.37
N TYR A 94 20.64 -7.24 -4.33
CA TYR A 94 20.35 -6.84 -2.94
C TYR A 94 20.76 -5.39 -2.64
N THR A 95 21.96 -5.00 -3.09
CA THR A 95 22.48 -3.63 -2.95
C THR A 95 21.68 -2.57 -3.72
N PHE A 96 20.88 -3.00 -4.70
CA PHE A 96 19.99 -2.16 -5.51
C PHE A 96 18.51 -2.35 -5.18
N ARG A 97 18.18 -3.18 -4.17
CA ARG A 97 16.80 -3.45 -3.82
C ARG A 97 16.12 -2.21 -3.25
N PRO A 98 14.80 -2.10 -3.46
CA PRO A 98 13.99 -1.10 -2.81
C PRO A 98 14.18 -1.08 -1.29
N LEU A 99 14.05 0.09 -0.68
CA LEU A 99 14.18 0.25 0.77
C LEU A 99 13.24 -0.71 1.53
N PHE A 100 12.02 -0.89 1.01
CA PHE A 100 11.05 -1.83 1.61
C PHE A 100 11.58 -3.27 1.71
N CYS A 101 12.27 -3.75 0.68
CA CYS A 101 12.84 -5.10 0.68
C CYS A 101 13.92 -5.27 1.75
N ARG A 102 14.61 -4.19 2.13
CA ARG A 102 15.62 -4.18 3.20
C ARG A 102 14.97 -4.15 4.57
N ILE A 103 13.87 -3.41 4.71
CA ILE A 103 13.05 -3.29 5.94
C ILE A 103 12.43 -4.63 6.34
N PHE A 104 11.91 -5.40 5.38
CA PHE A 104 11.13 -6.62 5.68
C PHE A 104 11.88 -7.67 6.51
N GLY A 105 13.21 -7.69 6.43
CA GLY A 105 14.04 -8.64 7.15
C GLY A 105 14.08 -8.41 8.66
N PRO A 106 14.69 -7.29 9.11
CA PRO A 106 15.00 -7.07 10.52
C PRO A 106 13.90 -6.32 11.31
N ILE A 107 12.91 -5.72 10.65
CA ILE A 107 11.88 -4.89 11.29
C ILE A 107 10.82 -5.76 11.96
N ASP A 108 10.39 -5.35 13.15
CA ASP A 108 9.27 -5.93 13.85
C ASP A 108 7.98 -5.58 13.13
N THR A 109 7.38 -6.60 12.53
CA THR A 109 6.09 -6.53 11.84
C THR A 109 5.00 -7.26 12.62
N GLY A 110 5.29 -7.75 13.83
CA GLY A 110 4.44 -8.68 14.57
C GLY A 110 4.33 -10.06 13.93
N LYS A 111 5.03 -10.31 12.81
CA LYS A 111 5.05 -11.60 12.09
C LYS A 111 6.33 -12.36 12.38
N THR A 112 6.20 -13.67 12.57
CA THR A 112 7.34 -14.59 12.68
C THR A 112 7.99 -14.74 11.29
N VAL A 113 9.32 -14.66 11.23
CA VAL A 113 10.05 -15.04 10.01
C VAL A 113 10.24 -16.56 9.97
N PRO A 114 10.28 -17.17 8.78
CA PRO A 114 10.53 -18.60 8.67
C PRO A 114 11.90 -19.02 9.25
N HIS A 115 12.02 -20.26 9.71
CA HIS A 115 13.23 -20.81 10.33
C HIS A 115 14.48 -20.79 9.43
N PHE A 116 14.29 -20.79 8.11
CA PHE A 116 15.36 -20.68 7.12
C PHE A 116 15.76 -19.22 6.81
N CYS A 117 15.13 -18.23 7.45
CA CYS A 117 15.45 -16.83 7.26
C CYS A 117 16.79 -16.45 7.90
N ILE A 118 17.60 -15.63 7.21
CA ILE A 118 18.85 -15.11 7.78
C ILE A 118 18.63 -14.27 9.05
N TYR A 119 17.41 -13.73 9.22
CA TYR A 119 16.99 -12.96 10.39
C TYR A 119 16.28 -13.82 11.45
N TYR A 120 16.16 -15.14 11.27
CA TYR A 120 15.43 -16.00 12.21
C TYR A 120 16.04 -15.99 13.62
N ASN A 121 17.37 -15.97 13.70
CA ASN A 121 18.11 -15.91 14.96
C ASN A 121 18.43 -14.46 15.40
N LEU A 122 17.81 -13.46 14.78
CA LEU A 122 18.01 -12.07 15.19
C LEU A 122 17.39 -11.90 16.60
N LYS A 123 18.23 -11.64 17.60
CA LYS A 123 17.82 -11.59 19.01
C LYS A 123 16.77 -10.52 19.28
N GLU A 124 16.84 -9.39 18.57
CA GLU A 124 15.95 -8.25 18.73
C GLU A 124 15.52 -7.74 17.35
N ARG A 125 14.20 -7.58 17.17
CA ARG A 125 13.62 -6.96 15.97
C ARG A 125 13.64 -5.45 16.11
N ILE A 126 13.81 -4.76 14.99
CA ILE A 126 13.85 -3.29 14.97
C ILE A 126 12.42 -2.73 14.98
N PRO A 127 12.04 -1.90 15.96
CA PRO A 127 10.73 -1.26 15.96
C PRO A 127 10.50 -0.36 14.74
N PHE A 128 9.28 -0.37 14.19
CA PHE A 128 8.92 0.51 13.07
C PHE A 128 9.12 2.00 13.38
N SER A 129 9.02 2.40 14.65
CA SER A 129 9.28 3.77 15.10
C SER A 129 10.70 4.26 14.80
N GLU A 130 11.69 3.36 14.76
CA GLU A 130 13.09 3.72 14.57
C GLU A 130 13.44 4.00 13.10
N ILE A 131 12.62 3.56 12.15
CA ILE A 131 12.86 3.77 10.71
C ILE A 131 12.04 4.92 10.12
N LYS A 132 11.22 5.60 10.91
CA LYS A 132 10.32 6.66 10.42
C LYS A 132 11.06 7.78 9.69
N GLU A 133 12.23 8.18 10.19
CA GLU A 133 13.05 9.22 9.57
C GLU A 133 13.59 8.78 8.20
N PHE A 134 14.13 7.55 8.10
CA PHE A 134 14.57 6.98 6.83
C PHE A 134 13.43 6.91 5.81
N LEU A 135 12.25 6.47 6.23
CA LEU A 135 11.07 6.41 5.37
C LEU A 135 10.65 7.80 4.88
N TYR A 136 10.76 8.81 5.74
CA TYR A 136 10.43 10.19 5.38
C TYR A 136 11.43 10.76 4.36
N GLU A 137 12.73 10.61 4.61
CA GLU A 137 13.78 11.05 3.70
C GLU A 137 13.69 10.35 2.33
N TYR A 138 13.43 9.05 2.35
CA TYR A 138 13.23 8.26 1.15
C TYR A 138 12.01 8.74 0.34
N LYS A 139 10.88 9.07 0.98
CA LYS A 139 9.73 9.68 0.31
C LYS A 139 10.09 11.03 -0.32
N LEU A 140 10.80 11.90 0.40
CA LEU A 140 11.24 13.19 -0.14
C LEU A 140 12.16 13.02 -1.36
N LEU A 141 13.04 12.03 -1.33
CA LEU A 141 13.91 11.73 -2.46
C LEU A 141 13.12 11.27 -3.70
N ASN A 142 12.12 10.40 -3.50
CA ASN A 142 11.22 9.95 -4.57
C ASN A 142 10.37 11.10 -5.13
N LEU A 143 9.85 11.97 -4.26
CA LEU A 143 9.11 13.18 -4.63
C LEU A 143 9.96 14.10 -5.53
N ASP A 144 11.19 14.39 -5.11
CA ASP A 144 12.10 15.26 -5.87
C ASP A 144 12.51 14.65 -7.20
N TYR A 145 12.75 13.33 -7.25
CA TYR A 145 13.06 12.63 -8.49
C TYR A 145 11.87 12.62 -9.46
N THR A 146 10.66 12.38 -8.95
CA THR A 146 9.44 12.39 -9.76
C THR A 146 9.18 13.78 -10.37
N ARG A 147 9.40 14.85 -9.60
CA ARG A 147 9.36 16.23 -10.13
C ARG A 147 10.45 16.48 -11.18
N TYR A 148 11.64 15.93 -10.97
CA TYR A 148 12.71 15.99 -11.96
C TYR A 148 12.28 15.31 -13.26
N LYS A 149 11.78 14.07 -13.23
CA LYS A 149 11.24 13.36 -14.40
C LYS A 149 10.16 14.16 -15.13
N LEU A 150 9.19 14.71 -14.38
CA LEU A 150 8.13 15.56 -14.94
C LEU A 150 8.65 16.82 -15.64
N SER A 151 9.82 17.35 -15.24
CA SER A 151 10.35 18.58 -15.85
C SER A 151 10.89 18.39 -17.27
N TYR A 152 11.12 17.15 -17.70
CA TYR A 152 11.61 16.85 -19.05
C TYR A 152 10.83 15.74 -19.77
N CYS A 153 9.79 15.15 -19.16
CA CYS A 153 8.95 14.18 -19.84
C CYS A 153 8.25 14.85 -21.03
N GLN A 154 8.24 14.17 -22.18
CA GLN A 154 7.59 14.64 -23.41
C GLN A 154 6.38 13.79 -23.79
N ASN A 155 6.30 12.58 -23.24
CA ASN A 155 5.23 11.64 -23.49
C ASN A 155 4.08 11.87 -22.50
N LYS A 156 2.86 12.10 -23.01
CA LYS A 156 1.67 12.32 -22.19
C LYS A 156 1.28 11.10 -21.33
N ASP A 157 1.54 9.89 -21.82
CA ASP A 157 1.27 8.69 -21.03
C ASP A 157 2.26 8.58 -19.87
N GLU A 158 3.54 8.85 -20.11
CA GLU A 158 4.55 8.92 -19.05
C GLU A 158 4.22 10.04 -18.05
N GLU A 159 3.86 11.23 -18.55
CA GLU A 159 3.43 12.37 -17.73
C GLU A 159 2.26 11.98 -16.83
N PHE A 160 1.24 11.31 -17.37
CA PHE A 160 0.09 10.84 -16.62
C PHE A 160 0.50 9.92 -15.45
N PHE A 161 1.33 8.90 -15.72
CA PHE A 161 1.77 7.99 -14.66
C PHE A 161 2.63 8.71 -13.63
N LEU A 162 3.54 9.60 -14.04
CA LEU A 162 4.34 10.40 -13.11
C LEU A 162 3.48 11.34 -12.26
N LEU A 163 2.40 11.90 -12.79
CA LEU A 163 1.45 12.70 -12.01
C LEU A 163 0.69 11.83 -10.99
N LEU A 164 0.28 10.61 -11.36
CA LEU A 164 -0.31 9.67 -10.39
C LEU A 164 0.65 9.38 -9.24
N GLU A 165 1.90 9.02 -9.55
CA GLU A 165 2.94 8.75 -8.54
C GLU A 165 3.18 9.98 -7.65
N LEU A 166 3.34 11.17 -8.25
CA LEU A 166 3.57 12.40 -7.50
C LEU A 166 2.39 12.76 -6.58
N GLY A 167 1.16 12.53 -7.03
CA GLY A 167 -0.04 12.76 -6.22
C GLY A 167 -0.10 11.83 -5.01
N LEU A 168 0.25 10.55 -5.20
CA LEU A 168 0.34 9.56 -4.12
C LEU A 168 1.46 9.91 -3.13
N GLU A 169 2.61 10.41 -3.59
CA GLU A 169 3.69 10.88 -2.72
C GLU A 169 3.23 12.04 -1.83
N TYR A 170 2.52 13.03 -2.40
CA TYR A 170 1.95 14.10 -1.60
C TYR A 170 0.92 13.60 -0.57
N MET A 171 0.10 12.59 -0.92
CA MET A 171 -0.80 11.94 0.04
C MET A 171 -0.03 11.30 1.21
N LEU A 172 1.07 10.58 0.92
CA LEU A 172 1.91 9.94 1.93
C LEU A 172 2.67 10.91 2.83
N LEU A 173 2.79 12.17 2.40
CA LEU A 173 3.35 13.29 3.15
C LEU A 173 2.27 14.16 3.82
N TYR A 174 0.99 13.77 3.74
CA TYR A 174 -0.17 14.53 4.23
C TYR A 174 -0.32 15.93 3.58
N GLU A 175 0.30 16.16 2.42
CA GLU A 175 0.21 17.41 1.65
C GLU A 175 -1.00 17.40 0.71
N PHE A 176 -2.20 17.23 1.28
CA PHE A 176 -3.44 16.96 0.54
C PHE A 176 -3.80 18.02 -0.51
N SER A 177 -3.56 19.31 -0.24
CA SER A 177 -3.82 20.37 -1.22
C SER A 177 -2.94 20.26 -2.46
N LYS A 178 -1.67 19.83 -2.30
CA LYS A 178 -0.78 19.60 -3.44
C LYS A 178 -1.19 18.33 -4.19
N ALA A 179 -1.54 17.26 -3.47
CA ALA A 179 -2.07 16.04 -4.06
C ALA A 179 -3.31 16.32 -4.92
N PHE A 180 -4.27 17.11 -4.41
CA PHE A 180 -5.47 17.52 -5.17
C PHE A 180 -5.10 18.18 -6.50
N ASN A 181 -4.21 19.17 -6.48
CA ASN A 181 -3.79 19.88 -7.69
C ASN A 181 -3.09 18.96 -8.70
N ILE A 182 -2.27 18.02 -8.22
CA ILE A 182 -1.60 17.05 -9.08
C ILE A 182 -2.59 16.08 -9.71
N PHE A 183 -3.53 15.53 -8.95
CA PHE A 183 -4.54 14.63 -9.50
C PHE A 183 -5.51 15.35 -10.45
N THR A 184 -5.83 16.63 -10.22
CA THR A 184 -6.59 17.44 -11.18
C THR A 184 -5.85 17.56 -12.52
N ARG A 185 -4.53 17.76 -12.51
CA ARG A 185 -3.72 17.72 -13.74
C ARG A 185 -3.72 16.34 -14.40
N ALA A 186 -3.64 15.25 -13.61
CA ALA A 186 -3.74 13.90 -14.15
C ALA A 186 -5.11 13.66 -14.82
N LEU A 187 -6.18 14.23 -14.25
CA LEU A 187 -7.52 14.16 -14.81
C LEU A 187 -7.66 14.89 -16.14
N GLU A 188 -6.95 16.02 -16.33
CA GLU A 188 -6.91 16.73 -17.61
C GLU A 188 -6.30 15.88 -18.73
N LEU A 189 -5.33 15.00 -18.40
CA LEU A 189 -4.72 14.08 -19.36
C LEU A 189 -5.61 12.87 -19.67
N ARG A 190 -6.28 12.33 -18.65
CA ARG A 190 -7.21 11.20 -18.79
C ARG A 190 -8.52 11.45 -18.02
N PRO A 191 -9.51 12.10 -18.65
CA PRO A 191 -10.76 12.51 -18.00
C PRO A 191 -11.67 11.36 -17.54
N GLU A 192 -11.42 10.15 -18.02
CA GLU A 192 -12.23 8.95 -17.77
C GLU A 192 -11.45 7.89 -16.97
N ASP A 193 -10.31 8.25 -16.38
CA ASP A 193 -9.53 7.29 -15.59
C ASP A 193 -10.08 7.18 -14.17
N TYR A 194 -10.61 5.99 -13.83
CA TYR A 194 -11.22 5.74 -12.52
C TYR A 194 -10.24 5.92 -11.35
N SER A 195 -8.94 5.65 -11.57
CA SER A 195 -7.93 5.72 -10.51
C SER A 195 -7.70 7.16 -10.06
N VAL A 196 -7.77 8.12 -10.99
CA VAL A 196 -7.68 9.56 -10.69
C VAL A 196 -8.88 9.99 -9.85
N TYR A 197 -10.09 9.59 -10.24
CA TYR A 197 -11.30 9.89 -9.48
C TYR A 197 -11.28 9.28 -8.06
N TYR A 198 -10.81 8.03 -7.93
CA TYR A 198 -10.62 7.41 -6.62
C TYR A 198 -9.64 8.21 -5.75
N ASN A 199 -8.50 8.61 -6.32
CA ASN A 199 -7.48 9.37 -5.60
C ASN A 199 -7.97 10.77 -5.21
N LEU A 200 -8.70 11.47 -6.08
CA LEU A 200 -9.35 12.75 -5.75
C LEU A 200 -10.40 12.58 -4.63
N GLY A 201 -11.20 11.52 -4.68
CA GLY A 201 -12.14 11.20 -3.61
C GLY A 201 -11.44 10.95 -2.28
N TRP A 202 -10.31 10.25 -2.29
CA TRP A 202 -9.51 10.04 -1.09
C TRP A 202 -8.93 11.35 -0.56
N VAL A 203 -8.36 12.21 -1.42
CA VAL A 203 -7.91 13.54 -1.01
C VAL A 203 -9.04 14.33 -0.36
N CYS A 204 -10.23 14.38 -0.99
CA CYS A 204 -11.41 15.05 -0.45
C CYS A 204 -11.84 14.49 0.91
N PHE A 205 -11.75 13.17 1.11
CA PHE A 205 -12.05 12.53 2.38
C PHE A 205 -11.09 12.98 3.49
N GLU A 206 -9.78 13.00 3.21
CA GLU A 206 -8.75 13.40 4.19
C GLU A 206 -8.87 14.87 4.60
N ILE A 207 -9.24 15.76 3.66
CA ILE A 207 -9.53 17.17 3.97
C ILE A 207 -10.95 17.39 4.53
N LYS A 208 -11.69 16.32 4.81
CA LYS A 208 -13.06 16.32 5.37
C LYS A 208 -14.13 16.94 4.46
N SER A 209 -13.86 17.07 3.16
CA SER A 209 -14.84 17.43 2.14
C SER A 209 -15.65 16.18 1.73
N PHE A 210 -16.47 15.68 2.65
CA PHE A 210 -17.10 14.37 2.52
C PHE A 210 -18.10 14.27 1.35
N HIS A 211 -18.83 15.33 1.04
CA HIS A 211 -19.76 15.33 -0.10
C HIS A 211 -19.03 15.26 -1.44
N GLU A 212 -17.93 16.00 -1.60
CA GLU A 212 -17.08 15.91 -2.79
C GLU A 212 -16.38 14.55 -2.88
N ALA A 213 -15.95 14.01 -1.73
CA ALA A 213 -15.37 12.67 -1.68
C ALA A 213 -16.34 11.62 -2.22
N ILE A 214 -17.61 11.62 -1.78
CA ILE A 214 -18.64 10.74 -2.32
C ILE A 214 -18.79 10.95 -3.84
N ASN A 215 -18.91 12.20 -4.30
CA ASN A 215 -19.06 12.50 -5.72
C ASN A 215 -17.90 11.93 -6.57
N TYR A 216 -16.66 12.11 -6.12
CA TYR A 216 -15.49 11.58 -6.82
C TYR A 216 -15.41 10.05 -6.76
N PHE A 217 -15.72 9.43 -5.62
CA PHE A 217 -15.79 7.97 -5.53
C PHE A 217 -16.92 7.40 -6.40
N THR A 218 -18.07 8.06 -6.50
CA THR A 218 -19.16 7.66 -7.40
C THR A 218 -18.73 7.75 -8.86
N LYS A 219 -18.04 8.82 -9.27
CA LYS A 219 -17.44 8.91 -10.61
C LYS A 219 -16.42 7.79 -10.87
N ALA A 220 -15.63 7.41 -9.89
CA ALA A 220 -14.72 6.27 -10.02
C ALA A 220 -15.48 4.96 -10.31
N LEU A 221 -16.66 4.76 -9.72
CA LEU A 221 -17.54 3.63 -10.07
C LEU A 221 -18.08 3.75 -11.50
N GLU A 222 -18.50 4.94 -11.93
CA GLU A 222 -19.05 5.17 -13.28
C GLU A 222 -18.04 4.86 -14.40
N PHE A 223 -16.77 5.26 -14.22
CA PHE A 223 -15.75 5.21 -15.28
C PHE A 223 -14.95 3.91 -15.38
N GLY A 224 -15.22 2.89 -14.57
CA GLY A 224 -14.44 1.64 -14.68
C GLY A 224 -14.57 0.68 -13.51
N ALA A 225 -15.25 1.10 -12.45
CA ALA A 225 -15.72 0.19 -11.42
C ALA A 225 -17.27 0.06 -11.45
N GLY A 226 -17.87 -0.27 -12.61
CA GLY A 226 -19.30 -0.57 -12.75
C GLY A 226 -19.63 -2.07 -12.60
N GLU A 227 -20.68 -2.42 -11.83
CA GLU A 227 -21.04 -3.80 -11.38
C GLU A 227 -21.09 -4.93 -12.43
N LYS A 228 -21.04 -4.63 -13.74
CA LYS A 228 -21.49 -5.57 -14.77
C LYS A 228 -20.49 -6.63 -15.22
N ASN A 229 -19.18 -6.53 -14.95
CA ASN A 229 -18.25 -7.63 -15.23
C ASN A 229 -16.92 -7.46 -14.47
N TYR A 230 -16.69 -8.24 -13.41
CA TYR A 230 -15.36 -8.37 -12.82
C TYR A 230 -14.51 -9.30 -13.71
N PHE A 231 -13.71 -8.78 -14.62
CA PHE A 231 -12.84 -9.57 -15.49
C PHE A 231 -11.52 -9.95 -14.81
N THR A 232 -11.05 -9.17 -13.83
CA THR A 232 -9.76 -9.43 -13.14
C THR A 232 -9.84 -9.33 -11.61
N ALA A 233 -8.83 -9.87 -10.91
CA ALA A 233 -8.68 -9.74 -9.46
C ALA A 233 -8.42 -8.29 -9.01
N TYR A 234 -7.73 -7.49 -9.85
CA TYR A 234 -7.44 -6.08 -9.59
C TYR A 234 -8.69 -5.21 -9.63
N GLU A 235 -9.54 -5.45 -10.64
CA GLU A 235 -10.83 -4.80 -10.72
C GLU A 235 -11.61 -5.04 -9.43
N LYS A 236 -11.82 -6.30 -9.03
CA LYS A 236 -12.50 -6.64 -7.75
C LYS A 236 -11.92 -5.87 -6.57
N LEU A 237 -10.60 -5.80 -6.44
CA LEU A 237 -9.96 -5.05 -5.36
C LEU A 237 -10.24 -3.54 -5.45
N ALA A 238 -10.25 -2.96 -6.65
CA ALA A 238 -10.63 -1.56 -6.86
C ALA A 238 -12.08 -1.28 -6.42
N TYR A 239 -13.06 -2.11 -6.80
CA TYR A 239 -14.45 -1.96 -6.31
C TYR A 239 -14.52 -2.05 -4.79
N PHE A 240 -13.84 -3.05 -4.23
CA PHE A 240 -13.79 -3.22 -2.78
C PHE A 240 -13.30 -1.94 -2.09
N ASN A 241 -12.18 -1.37 -2.57
CA ASN A 241 -11.61 -0.15 -2.01
C ASN A 241 -12.55 1.05 -2.18
N ILE A 242 -13.18 1.22 -3.35
CA ILE A 242 -14.12 2.33 -3.58
C ILE A 242 -15.36 2.20 -2.67
N TYR A 243 -15.95 1.00 -2.56
CA TYR A 243 -17.09 0.77 -1.66
C TYR A 243 -16.74 1.00 -0.20
N GLU A 244 -15.57 0.53 0.24
CA GLU A 244 -15.07 0.77 1.60
C GLU A 244 -14.92 2.27 1.88
N LYS A 245 -14.32 3.03 0.96
CA LYS A 245 -14.16 4.48 1.11
C LYS A 245 -15.47 5.24 1.12
N ILE A 246 -16.43 4.87 0.27
CA ILE A 246 -17.77 5.47 0.29
C ILE A 246 -18.46 5.19 1.64
N ALA A 247 -18.40 3.95 2.13
CA ALA A 247 -18.98 3.57 3.42
C ALA A 247 -18.36 4.34 4.60
N CYS A 248 -17.04 4.47 4.63
CA CYS A 248 -16.32 5.29 5.59
C CYS A 248 -16.73 6.76 5.50
N THR A 249 -16.93 7.28 4.29
CA THR A 249 -17.37 8.67 4.08
C THR A 249 -18.79 8.91 4.61
N TYR A 250 -19.73 8.01 4.32
CA TYR A 250 -21.09 8.08 4.88
C TYR A 250 -21.09 7.92 6.41
N THR A 251 -20.20 7.10 6.95
CA THR A 251 -20.01 6.96 8.41
C THR A 251 -19.55 8.27 9.05
N SER A 252 -18.65 9.01 8.39
CA SER A 252 -18.22 10.35 8.83
C SER A 252 -19.38 11.36 8.77
N LEU A 253 -20.27 11.25 7.79
CA LEU A 253 -21.50 12.07 7.67
C LEU A 253 -22.64 11.61 8.58
N SER A 254 -22.47 10.56 9.37
CA SER A 254 -23.54 9.93 10.19
C SER A 254 -24.75 9.43 9.38
N GLN A 255 -24.57 9.18 8.08
CA GLN A 255 -25.58 8.58 7.20
C GLN A 255 -25.46 7.05 7.28
N PHE A 256 -25.92 6.47 8.39
CA PHE A 256 -25.62 5.08 8.74
C PHE A 256 -26.24 4.04 7.80
N ASP A 257 -27.44 4.27 7.27
CA ASP A 257 -28.07 3.34 6.32
C ASP A 257 -27.29 3.25 5.01
N CYS A 258 -26.85 4.39 4.47
CA CYS A 258 -25.99 4.44 3.29
C CYS A 258 -24.62 3.79 3.57
N ALA A 259 -24.02 4.07 4.74
CA ALA A 259 -22.76 3.45 5.13
C ALA A 259 -22.88 1.91 5.19
N GLU A 260 -23.97 1.40 5.77
CA GLU A 260 -24.24 -0.03 5.84
C GLU A 260 -24.37 -0.68 4.45
N GLU A 261 -25.10 -0.05 3.53
CA GLU A 261 -25.26 -0.53 2.16
C GLU A 261 -23.89 -0.74 1.50
N PHE A 262 -23.02 0.27 1.59
CA PHE A 262 -21.71 0.24 0.95
C PHE A 262 -20.72 -0.71 1.66
N TYR A 263 -20.76 -0.82 2.99
CA TYR A 263 -19.98 -1.86 3.69
C TYR A 263 -20.43 -3.26 3.28
N ASN A 264 -21.73 -3.50 3.12
CA ASN A 264 -22.24 -4.78 2.64
C ASN A 264 -21.84 -5.05 1.18
N LYS A 265 -21.82 -4.03 0.31
CA LYS A 265 -21.27 -4.14 -1.06
C LYS A 265 -19.78 -4.51 -1.03
N ALA A 266 -18.97 -3.87 -0.19
CA ALA A 266 -17.56 -4.22 -0.02
C ALA A 266 -17.38 -5.67 0.47
N LEU A 267 -18.17 -6.09 1.46
CA LEU A 267 -18.12 -7.45 2.01
C LEU A 267 -18.62 -8.54 1.05
N LYS A 268 -19.44 -8.22 0.04
CA LYS A 268 -19.76 -9.15 -1.05
C LYS A 268 -18.53 -9.47 -1.89
N VAL A 269 -17.63 -8.50 -2.07
CA VAL A 269 -16.36 -8.68 -2.80
C VAL A 269 -15.32 -9.37 -1.92
N ASN A 270 -15.15 -8.93 -0.67
CA ASN A 270 -14.23 -9.53 0.30
C ASN A 270 -14.91 -9.77 1.64
N SER A 271 -15.49 -10.96 1.81
CA SER A 271 -16.26 -11.33 3.01
C SER A 271 -15.45 -11.44 4.30
N GLY A 272 -14.12 -11.52 4.17
CA GLY A 272 -13.17 -11.66 5.28
C GLY A 272 -12.59 -10.34 5.77
N ASN A 273 -12.93 -9.20 5.14
CA ASN A 273 -12.32 -7.93 5.49
C ASN A 273 -12.78 -7.42 6.86
N ILE A 274 -11.86 -7.42 7.83
CA ILE A 274 -12.13 -7.04 9.22
C ILE A 274 -12.50 -5.57 9.33
N VAL A 275 -11.88 -4.67 8.55
CA VAL A 275 -12.15 -3.22 8.56
C VAL A 275 -13.62 -2.92 8.22
N CYS A 276 -14.18 -3.59 7.21
CA CYS A 276 -15.60 -3.42 6.88
C CYS A 276 -16.53 -3.97 7.97
N HIS A 277 -16.16 -5.10 8.60
CA HIS A 277 -16.95 -5.66 9.70
C HIS A 277 -16.93 -4.76 10.94
N THR A 278 -15.79 -4.18 11.28
CA THR A 278 -15.66 -3.25 12.41
C THR A 278 -16.28 -1.90 12.08
N GLY A 279 -16.23 -1.44 10.83
CA GLY A 279 -17.02 -0.31 10.34
C GLY A 279 -18.52 -0.48 10.57
N LEU A 280 -19.06 -1.67 10.27
CA LEU A 280 -20.45 -2.01 10.58
C LEU A 280 -20.74 -1.95 12.10
N LEU A 281 -19.84 -2.45 12.95
CA LEU A 281 -19.99 -2.33 14.41
C LEU A 281 -20.03 -0.86 14.86
N ILE A 282 -19.17 -0.02 14.30
CA ILE A 282 -19.14 1.42 14.61
C ILE A 282 -20.47 2.08 14.25
N ILE A 283 -21.04 1.80 13.07
CA ILE A 283 -22.32 2.40 12.68
C ILE A 283 -23.48 1.86 13.53
N TYR A 284 -23.51 0.56 13.89
CA TYR A 284 -24.58 0.03 14.74
C TYR A 284 -24.54 0.66 16.13
N TYR A 285 -23.35 0.82 16.70
CA TYR A 285 -23.16 1.49 17.97
C TYR A 285 -23.59 2.96 17.91
N ARG A 286 -23.10 3.72 16.93
CA ARG A 286 -23.41 5.16 16.78
C ARG A 286 -24.87 5.44 16.43
N ALA A 287 -25.54 4.50 15.76
CA ALA A 287 -26.97 4.56 15.45
C ALA A 287 -27.87 4.09 16.61
N GLY A 288 -27.30 3.57 17.71
CA GLY A 288 -28.08 2.98 18.81
C GLY A 288 -28.71 1.61 18.48
N ARG A 289 -28.28 0.96 17.40
CA ARG A 289 -28.79 -0.35 16.93
C ARG A 289 -28.08 -1.50 17.68
N ILE A 290 -28.28 -1.55 18.99
CA ILE A 290 -27.52 -2.41 19.91
C ILE A 290 -27.75 -3.91 19.64
N GLU A 291 -28.96 -4.30 19.26
CA GLU A 291 -29.25 -5.70 18.93
C GLU A 291 -28.44 -6.19 17.71
N GLU A 292 -28.34 -5.36 16.67
CA GLU A 292 -27.58 -5.67 15.46
C GLU A 292 -26.08 -5.69 15.74
N PHE A 293 -25.60 -4.74 16.54
CA PHE A 293 -24.24 -4.71 17.06
C PHE A 293 -23.87 -6.03 17.77
N ASN A 294 -24.66 -6.44 18.77
CA ASN A 294 -24.40 -7.65 19.55
C ASN A 294 -24.45 -8.92 18.70
N ARG A 295 -25.45 -9.01 17.81
CA ARG A 295 -25.61 -10.14 16.89
C ARG A 295 -24.40 -10.27 15.95
N ARG A 296 -23.91 -9.15 15.41
CA ARG A 296 -22.75 -9.13 14.51
C ARG A 296 -21.47 -9.45 15.26
N LEU A 297 -21.24 -8.82 16.42
CA LEU A 297 -20.06 -9.04 17.26
C LEU A 297 -19.91 -10.51 17.67
N LYS A 298 -21.02 -11.17 18.05
CA LYS A 298 -21.02 -12.61 18.36
C LYS A 298 -20.53 -13.47 17.18
N ARG A 299 -20.92 -13.14 15.95
CA ARG A 299 -20.45 -13.86 14.74
C ARG A 299 -18.97 -13.59 14.48
N LEU A 300 -18.51 -12.36 14.72
CA LEU A 300 -17.10 -11.99 14.52
C LEU A 300 -16.18 -12.67 15.52
N LEU A 301 -16.58 -12.82 16.79
CA LEU A 301 -15.81 -13.54 17.79
C LEU A 301 -15.63 -15.03 17.46
N VAL A 302 -16.58 -15.64 16.76
CA VAL A 302 -16.45 -17.02 16.29
C VAL A 302 -15.52 -17.11 15.07
N ARG A 303 -15.62 -16.15 14.14
CA ARG A 303 -14.87 -16.19 12.88
C ARG A 303 -13.43 -15.65 13.01
N PHE A 304 -13.21 -14.72 13.93
CA PHE A 304 -11.95 -14.02 14.16
C PHE A 304 -11.65 -13.93 15.67
N PRO A 305 -11.48 -15.08 16.36
CA PRO A 305 -11.33 -15.10 17.82
C PRO A 305 -10.08 -14.38 18.32
N GLU A 306 -9.01 -14.36 17.53
CA GLU A 306 -7.73 -13.74 17.92
C GLU A 306 -7.54 -12.32 17.36
N ASP A 307 -8.53 -11.75 16.67
CA ASP A 307 -8.39 -10.39 16.12
C ASP A 307 -8.49 -9.33 17.23
N GLU A 308 -7.42 -8.54 17.39
CA GLU A 308 -7.30 -7.53 18.44
C GLU A 308 -8.43 -6.49 18.38
N THR A 309 -8.86 -6.10 17.17
CA THR A 309 -9.90 -5.09 17.00
C THR A 309 -11.26 -5.64 17.41
N VAL A 310 -11.58 -6.87 17.01
CA VAL A 310 -12.80 -7.57 17.43
C VAL A 310 -12.84 -7.74 18.95
N GLN A 311 -11.70 -8.09 19.57
CA GLN A 311 -11.60 -8.22 21.03
C GLN A 311 -11.82 -6.88 21.76
N LYS A 312 -11.33 -5.76 21.20
CA LYS A 312 -11.61 -4.42 21.73
C LYS A 312 -13.10 -4.06 21.68
N PHE A 313 -13.81 -4.44 20.62
CA PHE A 313 -15.27 -4.27 20.59
C PHE A 313 -15.97 -5.17 21.61
N ALA A 314 -15.44 -6.36 21.90
CA ALA A 314 -15.98 -7.25 22.92
C ALA A 314 -15.75 -6.77 24.36
N SER A 315 -14.63 -6.11 24.66
CA SER A 315 -14.46 -5.42 25.95
C SER A 315 -15.41 -4.25 26.08
N LEU A 316 -15.50 -3.39 25.04
CA LEU A 316 -16.45 -2.27 25.00
C LEU A 316 -17.89 -2.74 25.21
N ALA A 317 -18.27 -3.86 24.58
CA ALA A 317 -19.61 -4.39 24.71
C ALA A 317 -19.94 -4.82 26.16
N ARG A 318 -18.98 -5.43 26.85
CA ARG A 318 -19.13 -5.86 28.25
C ARG A 318 -19.24 -4.66 29.20
N ASP A 319 -18.45 -3.63 28.97
CA ASP A 319 -18.37 -2.46 29.87
C ASP A 319 -19.60 -1.56 29.78
N TYR A 320 -20.22 -1.45 28.59
CA TYR A 320 -21.30 -0.49 28.33
C TYR A 320 -22.70 -1.11 28.18
N PHE A 321 -22.82 -2.39 27.83
CA PHE A 321 -24.12 -2.98 27.48
C PHE A 321 -24.64 -4.05 28.43
N ILE A 322 -23.92 -4.40 29.51
CA ILE A 322 -24.26 -5.48 30.46
C ILE A 322 -24.82 -6.70 29.70
N PHE A 323 -23.94 -7.60 29.26
CA PHE A 323 -24.41 -8.90 28.76
C PHE A 323 -25.29 -9.57 29.82
N LEU A 324 -26.59 -9.68 29.54
CA LEU A 324 -27.51 -10.68 30.10
C LEU A 324 -27.67 -11.81 29.08
#